data_AF-X0WVT2-F1
#
_entry.id   AF-X0WVT2-F1
#
_cell.length_a   1.000
_cell.length_b   1.000
_cell.length_c   1.000
_cell.angle_alpha   90.00
_cell.angle_beta   90.00
_cell.angle_gamma   90.00
#
_symmetry.space_group_name_H-M   'P 1'
#
loop_
_entity.id
_entity.type
_entity.pdbx_description
1 polymer ?
#
loop_
_entity_poly.entity_id
_entity_poly.type
_entity_poly.pdbx_seq_one_letter_code
_entity_poly.pdbx_strand_id
1 'polypeptide(L)'
;MENKKIILIENKSQAKEYLKNKEKFENAVPITFDFPSEELLLNAHVKFKTEEEYETETIYKGIYDLSLKNTKEICEKIKINYRGIDLFQLFYMDLFKFLGIVKRYLKILEKIKKTESPKEVITLRNKYNSNINEEICSKIAKKIFEKKLKVVNYKTSLKKENPLIKTVGKMQKIFSNLQLAQTNSSHNKILFSGSKSLFETLI
;
A
#
# COMPACT_ATOMS: atom_id res chain seq x y z
N MET A 1 -25.69 11.18 22.78
CA MET A 1 -24.76 10.82 21.67
C MET A 1 -23.61 10.03 22.25
N GLU A 2 -23.61 8.71 22.04
CA GLU A 2 -22.55 7.82 22.52
C GLU A 2 -21.16 8.26 22.04
N ASN A 3 -20.15 8.05 22.87
CA ASN A 3 -18.74 8.30 22.58
C ASN A 3 -18.22 7.32 21.53
N LYS A 4 -18.67 7.44 20.27
CA LYS A 4 -18.34 6.48 19.23
C LYS A 4 -16.87 6.60 18.83
N LYS A 5 -16.10 5.54 19.11
CA LYS A 5 -14.73 5.35 18.62
C LYS A 5 -14.77 4.38 17.46
N ILE A 6 -13.96 4.63 16.44
CA ILE A 6 -13.80 3.71 15.31
C ILE A 6 -12.34 3.30 15.17
N ILE A 7 -12.08 2.11 14.65
CA ILE A 7 -10.76 1.66 14.26
C ILE A 7 -10.76 1.24 12.79
N LEU A 8 -9.85 1.80 11.99
CA LEU A 8 -9.72 1.50 10.57
C LEU A 8 -8.74 0.33 10.39
N ILE A 9 -9.18 -0.70 9.67
CA ILE A 9 -8.43 -1.94 9.41
C ILE A 9 -8.34 -2.14 7.90
N GLU A 10 -7.18 -1.81 7.34
CA GLU A 10 -6.92 -1.78 5.89
C GLU A 10 -6.33 -3.10 5.36
N ASN A 11 -5.75 -3.93 6.22
CA ASN A 11 -5.13 -5.17 5.78
C ASN A 11 -5.08 -6.25 6.86
N LYS A 12 -4.87 -7.49 6.39
CA LYS A 12 -4.70 -8.69 7.22
C LYS A 12 -3.77 -8.53 8.43
N SER A 13 -2.67 -7.78 8.31
CA SER A 13 -1.72 -7.60 9.42
C SER A 13 -2.31 -6.71 10.52
N GLN A 14 -3.05 -5.67 10.13
CA GLN A 14 -3.78 -4.81 11.06
C GLN A 14 -4.92 -5.58 11.75
N ALA A 15 -5.65 -6.42 11.01
CA ALA A 15 -6.70 -7.27 11.59
C ALA A 15 -6.14 -8.22 12.66
N LYS A 16 -5.00 -8.86 12.38
CA LYS A 16 -4.30 -9.72 13.36
C LYS A 16 -3.87 -8.93 14.60
N GLU A 17 -3.32 -7.74 14.41
CA GLU A 17 -2.90 -6.90 15.53
C GLU A 17 -4.09 -6.43 16.38
N TYR A 18 -5.21 -6.07 15.74
CA TYR A 18 -6.46 -5.75 16.42
C TYR A 18 -6.93 -6.92 17.28
N LEU A 19 -7.03 -8.12 16.70
CA LEU A 19 -7.49 -9.33 17.41
C LEU A 19 -6.59 -9.69 18.60
N LYS A 20 -5.27 -9.55 18.43
CA LYS A 20 -4.30 -9.79 19.52
C LYS A 20 -4.51 -8.85 20.72
N ASN A 21 -5.02 -7.64 20.49
CA ASN A 21 -5.21 -6.62 21.51
C ASN A 21 -6.70 -6.22 21.66
N LYS A 22 -7.62 -7.16 21.45
CA LYS A 22 -9.08 -6.89 21.38
C LYS A 22 -9.58 -6.09 22.59
N GLU A 23 -9.15 -6.43 23.81
CA GLU A 23 -9.51 -5.74 25.07
C GLU A 23 -9.16 -4.25 25.04
N LYS A 24 -8.01 -3.88 24.46
CA LYS A 24 -7.58 -2.49 24.33
C LYS A 24 -8.49 -1.68 23.40
N PHE A 25 -9.19 -2.35 22.50
CA PHE A 25 -10.03 -1.76 21.46
C PHE A 25 -11.52 -2.08 21.64
N GLU A 26 -11.94 -2.60 22.79
CA GLU A 26 -13.30 -3.10 23.03
C GLU A 26 -14.39 -2.05 22.73
N ASN A 27 -14.08 -0.78 22.97
CA ASN A 27 -14.99 0.35 22.73
C ASN A 27 -14.87 0.97 21.32
N ALA A 28 -14.07 0.39 20.42
CA ALA A 28 -13.87 0.88 19.06
C ALA A 28 -14.56 -0.05 18.06
N VAL A 29 -15.42 0.52 17.21
CA VAL A 29 -16.06 -0.20 16.10
C VAL A 29 -15.05 -0.36 14.96
N PRO A 30 -14.68 -1.59 14.59
CA PRO A 30 -13.81 -1.82 13.44
C PRO A 30 -14.52 -1.55 12.12
N ILE A 31 -13.81 -0.88 11.21
CA ILE A 31 -14.20 -0.68 9.81
C ILE A 31 -13.10 -1.28 8.92
N THR A 32 -13.46 -2.26 8.10
CA THR A 32 -12.54 -2.98 7.20
C THR A 32 -12.52 -2.39 5.79
N PHE A 33 -11.39 -2.54 5.10
CA PHE A 33 -11.21 -2.10 3.70
C PHE A 33 -10.68 -3.24 2.79
N ASP A 34 -10.56 -4.46 3.30
CA ASP A 34 -10.14 -5.62 2.52
C ASP A 34 -10.78 -6.92 3.01
N PHE A 35 -11.17 -7.76 2.06
CA PHE A 35 -11.76 -9.07 2.30
C PHE A 35 -10.93 -9.98 3.23
N PRO A 36 -9.58 -10.07 3.11
CA PRO A 36 -8.78 -10.86 4.05
C PRO A 36 -8.86 -10.42 5.51
N SER A 37 -9.15 -9.14 5.80
CA SER A 37 -9.40 -8.70 7.18
C SER A 37 -10.79 -9.10 7.65
N GLU A 38 -11.79 -8.97 6.78
CA GLU A 38 -13.18 -9.35 7.06
C GLU A 38 -13.27 -10.81 7.48
N GLU A 39 -12.64 -11.70 6.70
CA GLU A 39 -12.60 -13.13 7.00
C GLU A 39 -12.00 -13.42 8.39
N LEU A 40 -10.91 -12.72 8.75
CA LEU A 40 -10.30 -12.87 10.08
C LEU A 40 -11.21 -12.38 11.21
N LEU A 41 -11.90 -11.25 11.02
CA LEU A 41 -12.80 -10.70 12.03
C LEU A 41 -14.07 -11.53 12.19
N LEU A 42 -14.64 -12.04 11.09
CA LEU A 42 -15.80 -12.95 11.10
C LEU A 42 -15.48 -14.24 11.85
N ASN A 43 -14.33 -14.86 11.55
CA ASN A 43 -13.88 -16.08 12.23
C ASN A 43 -13.64 -15.88 13.73
N ALA A 44 -13.32 -14.65 14.15
CA ALA A 44 -13.17 -14.28 15.56
C ALA A 44 -14.48 -13.75 16.20
N HIS A 45 -15.61 -13.86 15.50
CA HIS A 45 -16.93 -13.38 15.92
C HIS A 45 -16.94 -11.91 16.34
N VAL A 46 -16.17 -11.08 15.65
CA VAL A 46 -16.14 -9.63 15.86
C VAL A 46 -17.20 -8.98 14.98
N LYS A 47 -18.02 -8.10 15.55
CA LYS A 47 -18.89 -7.21 14.75
C LYS A 47 -18.05 -6.08 14.17
N PHE A 48 -18.08 -5.91 12.86
CA PHE A 48 -17.40 -4.85 12.13
C PHE A 48 -18.32 -4.27 11.06
N LYS A 49 -17.88 -3.16 10.46
CA LYS A 49 -18.47 -2.59 9.25
C LYS A 49 -17.49 -2.68 8.09
N THR A 50 -17.98 -2.68 6.87
CA THR A 50 -17.13 -2.77 5.67
C THR A 50 -17.01 -1.43 4.94
N GLU A 51 -16.08 -1.31 3.98
CA GLU A 51 -15.94 -0.11 3.18
C GLU A 51 -17.16 0.09 2.25
N GLU A 52 -17.76 -1.00 1.79
CA GLU A 52 -18.93 -1.05 0.91
C GLU A 52 -20.16 -0.40 1.54
N GLU A 53 -20.32 -0.47 2.88
CA GLU A 53 -21.41 0.23 3.58
C GLU A 53 -21.37 1.75 3.40
N TYR A 54 -20.19 2.30 3.06
CA TYR A 54 -20.00 3.72 2.81
C TYR A 54 -19.86 4.03 1.32
N GLU A 55 -19.81 3.01 0.46
CA GLU A 55 -19.78 3.19 -0.97
C GLU A 55 -21.11 3.74 -1.48
N THR A 56 -21.03 4.85 -2.21
CA THR A 56 -22.13 5.39 -2.98
C THR A 56 -21.66 5.53 -4.41
N GLU A 57 -22.57 5.53 -5.39
CA GLU A 57 -22.21 5.72 -6.81
C GLU A 57 -21.36 6.98 -7.03
N THR A 58 -21.56 8.01 -6.19
CA THR A 58 -20.80 9.27 -6.23
C THR A 58 -19.32 9.15 -5.84
N ILE A 59 -18.92 8.05 -5.19
CA ILE A 59 -17.51 7.80 -4.84
C ILE A 59 -16.67 7.70 -6.10
N TYR A 60 -17.15 7.01 -7.14
CA TYR A 60 -16.37 6.80 -8.36
C TYR A 60 -16.36 8.01 -9.29
N LYS A 61 -17.33 8.92 -9.16
CA LYS A 61 -17.47 10.10 -10.03
C LYS A 61 -16.20 10.96 -10.05
N GLY A 62 -15.60 11.11 -11.23
CA GLY A 62 -14.42 11.93 -11.46
C GLY A 62 -13.10 11.37 -10.91
N ILE A 63 -13.07 10.17 -10.32
CA ILE A 63 -11.80 9.55 -9.90
C ILE A 63 -10.92 9.31 -11.11
N TYR A 64 -11.46 8.74 -12.19
CA TYR A 64 -10.73 8.46 -13.42
C TYR A 64 -10.08 9.73 -14.00
N ASP A 65 -10.88 10.74 -14.32
CA ASP A 65 -10.41 11.97 -14.98
C ASP A 65 -9.37 12.70 -14.15
N LEU A 66 -9.63 12.84 -12.84
CA LEU A 66 -8.70 13.51 -11.94
C LEU A 66 -7.42 12.70 -11.74
N SER A 67 -7.48 11.37 -11.71
CA SER A 67 -6.27 10.54 -11.62
C SER A 67 -5.46 10.64 -12.90
N LEU A 68 -6.11 10.59 -14.07
CA LEU A 68 -5.46 10.75 -15.36
C LEU A 68 -4.73 12.09 -15.47
N LYS A 69 -5.43 13.19 -15.12
CA LYS A 69 -4.86 14.54 -15.11
C LYS A 69 -3.64 14.62 -14.18
N ASN A 70 -3.78 14.17 -12.94
CA ASN A 70 -2.70 14.22 -11.96
C ASN A 70 -1.50 13.36 -12.37
N THR A 71 -1.74 12.17 -12.95
CA THR A 71 -0.65 11.33 -13.48
C THR A 71 0.11 12.11 -14.54
N LYS A 72 -0.58 12.64 -15.57
CA LYS A 72 0.06 13.42 -16.65
C LYS A 72 0.88 14.60 -16.12
N GLU A 73 0.33 15.38 -15.19
CA GLU A 73 1.03 16.52 -14.59
C GLU A 73 2.32 16.09 -13.84
N ILE A 74 2.31 14.93 -13.18
CA ILE A 74 3.50 14.40 -12.51
C ILE A 74 4.51 13.88 -13.54
N CYS A 75 4.05 13.17 -14.59
CA CYS A 75 4.90 12.71 -15.70
C CYS A 75 5.65 13.87 -16.36
N GLU A 76 4.92 14.94 -16.67
CA GLU A 76 5.48 16.11 -17.36
C GLU A 76 6.54 16.84 -16.51
N LYS A 77 6.36 16.84 -15.18
CA LYS A 77 7.31 17.46 -14.24
C LYS A 77 8.56 16.61 -14.00
N ILE A 78 8.39 15.30 -13.96
CA ILE A 78 9.47 14.36 -13.64
C ILE A 78 10.00 13.79 -14.97
N LYS A 79 10.98 14.48 -15.56
CA LYS A 79 11.66 13.98 -16.77
C LYS A 79 12.66 12.87 -16.40
N ILE A 80 12.28 11.60 -16.59
CA ILE A 80 13.19 10.46 -16.38
C ILE A 80 13.50 9.85 -17.74
N ASN A 81 14.70 10.15 -18.25
CA ASN A 81 15.19 9.62 -19.51
C ASN A 81 16.38 8.67 -19.26
N TYR A 82 16.42 7.55 -19.96
CA TYR A 82 17.60 6.67 -20.02
C TYR A 82 17.89 6.28 -21.46
N ARG A 83 19.09 6.61 -21.94
CA ARG A 83 19.52 6.36 -23.34
C ARG A 83 18.53 6.90 -24.40
N GLY A 84 17.93 8.07 -24.13
CA GLY A 84 16.95 8.68 -25.04
C GLY A 84 15.55 8.07 -24.97
N ILE A 85 15.32 7.08 -24.09
CA ILE A 85 14.01 6.49 -23.84
C ILE A 85 13.38 7.20 -22.64
N ASP A 86 12.14 7.66 -22.81
CA ASP A 86 11.31 8.16 -21.71
C ASP A 86 10.85 6.97 -20.85
N LEU A 87 11.39 6.88 -19.63
CA LEU A 87 11.09 5.79 -18.70
C LEU A 87 9.76 5.99 -17.98
N PHE A 88 9.07 7.13 -18.14
CA PHE A 88 7.83 7.39 -17.42
C PHE A 88 6.71 6.42 -17.81
N GLN A 89 6.74 5.91 -19.04
CA GLN A 89 5.79 4.91 -19.52
C GLN A 89 5.79 3.65 -18.64
N LEU A 90 6.93 3.30 -18.03
CA LEU A 90 7.06 2.13 -17.16
C LEU A 90 6.29 2.23 -15.84
N PHE A 91 6.03 3.45 -15.37
CA PHE A 91 5.39 3.70 -14.06
C PHE A 91 4.04 4.41 -14.18
N TYR A 92 3.63 4.77 -15.40
CA TYR A 92 2.41 5.54 -15.65
C TYR A 92 1.18 4.87 -15.04
N MET A 93 1.02 3.57 -15.32
CA MET A 93 -0.13 2.79 -14.85
C MET A 93 -0.14 2.63 -13.33
N ASP A 94 1.04 2.45 -12.72
CA ASP A 94 1.16 2.33 -11.26
C ASP A 94 0.82 3.64 -10.57
N LEU A 95 1.30 4.77 -11.10
CA LEU A 95 0.98 6.09 -10.57
C LEU A 95 -0.52 6.41 -10.72
N PHE A 96 -1.10 6.09 -11.88
CA PHE A 96 -2.54 6.25 -12.11
C PHE A 96 -3.38 5.42 -11.13
N LYS A 97 -3.04 4.14 -10.95
CA LYS A 97 -3.71 3.25 -9.98
C LYS A 97 -3.57 3.76 -8.55
N PHE A 98 -2.35 4.15 -8.14
CA PHE A 98 -2.08 4.71 -6.83
C PHE A 98 -2.95 5.94 -6.55
N LEU A 99 -3.00 6.89 -7.49
CA LEU A 99 -3.83 8.09 -7.37
C LEU A 99 -5.33 7.75 -7.32
N GLY A 100 -5.77 6.75 -8.09
CA GLY A 100 -7.14 6.23 -8.04
C GLY A 100 -7.51 5.73 -6.64
N ILE A 101 -6.68 4.87 -6.06
CA ILE A 101 -6.87 4.31 -4.71
C ILE A 101 -6.89 5.43 -3.66
N VAL A 102 -5.92 6.35 -3.72
CA VAL A 102 -5.85 7.50 -2.79
C VAL A 102 -7.14 8.32 -2.83
N LYS A 103 -7.68 8.59 -4.02
CA LYS A 103 -8.93 9.37 -4.18
C LYS A 103 -10.15 8.61 -3.69
N ARG A 104 -10.21 7.29 -3.93
CA ARG A 104 -11.27 6.43 -3.40
C ARG A 104 -11.28 6.49 -1.88
N TYR A 105 -10.15 6.24 -1.24
CA TYR A 105 -10.04 6.30 0.23
C TYR A 105 -10.34 7.68 0.79
N LEU A 106 -9.90 8.77 0.15
CA LEU A 106 -10.27 10.13 0.58
C LEU A 106 -11.80 10.30 0.67
N LYS A 107 -12.54 9.84 -0.36
CA LYS A 107 -14.00 9.95 -0.39
C LYS A 107 -14.68 9.03 0.61
N ILE A 108 -14.24 7.78 0.73
CA ILE A 108 -14.78 6.82 1.72
C ILE A 108 -14.57 7.36 3.14
N LEU A 109 -13.37 7.83 3.47
CA LEU A 109 -13.06 8.36 4.80
C LEU A 109 -13.86 9.63 5.13
N GLU A 110 -14.10 10.51 4.15
CA GLU A 110 -15.00 11.65 4.31
C GLU A 110 -16.46 11.21 4.55
N LYS A 111 -16.91 10.15 3.87
CA LYS A 111 -18.26 9.60 4.10
C LYS A 111 -18.38 8.98 5.48
N ILE A 112 -17.37 8.23 5.95
CA ILE A 112 -17.28 7.69 7.31
C ILE A 112 -17.31 8.85 8.33
N LYS A 113 -16.50 9.90 8.12
CA LYS A 113 -16.45 11.08 8.98
C LYS A 113 -17.81 11.73 9.17
N LYS A 114 -18.58 11.86 8.08
CA LYS A 114 -19.92 12.46 8.10
C LYS A 114 -20.95 11.54 8.75
N THR A 115 -20.97 10.27 8.34
CA THR A 115 -22.00 9.30 8.74
C THR A 115 -21.83 8.86 10.19
N GLU A 116 -20.61 8.53 10.59
CA GLU A 116 -20.31 8.01 11.92
C GLU A 116 -20.05 9.12 12.95
N SER A 117 -19.65 10.31 12.49
CA SER A 117 -19.29 11.46 13.34
C SER A 117 -18.43 11.06 14.55
N PRO A 118 -17.31 10.31 14.36
CA PRO A 118 -16.58 9.71 15.46
C PRO A 118 -15.96 10.77 16.37
N LYS A 119 -15.83 10.43 17.66
CA LYS A 119 -15.06 11.25 18.62
C LYS A 119 -13.56 10.96 18.54
N GLU A 120 -13.22 9.69 18.35
CA GLU A 120 -11.85 9.21 18.19
C GLU A 120 -11.80 8.21 17.03
N VAL A 121 -10.75 8.29 16.24
CA VAL A 121 -10.46 7.40 15.11
C VAL A 121 -9.11 6.77 15.37
N ILE A 122 -9.03 5.45 15.33
CA ILE A 122 -7.81 4.70 15.56
C ILE A 122 -7.33 4.14 14.23
N THR A 123 -6.06 4.30 13.91
CA THR A 123 -5.40 3.60 12.79
C THR A 123 -4.21 2.83 13.30
N LEU A 124 -4.02 1.62 12.77
CA LEU A 124 -2.86 0.80 13.04
C LEU A 124 -1.79 1.08 11.97
N ARG A 125 -0.53 1.24 12.40
CA ARG A 125 0.59 1.49 11.47
C ARG A 125 1.79 0.63 11.79
N ASN A 126 2.34 -0.08 10.79
CA ASN A 126 3.52 -0.90 11.03
C ASN A 126 4.77 -0.02 11.14
N LYS A 127 5.47 -0.10 12.27
CA LYS A 127 6.68 0.69 12.54
C LYS A 127 7.80 0.47 11.52
N TYR A 128 7.87 -0.72 10.93
CA TYR A 128 8.93 -1.11 10.00
C TYR A 128 8.54 -0.95 8.52
N ASN A 129 7.31 -0.52 8.25
CA ASN A 129 6.81 -0.40 6.90
C ASN A 129 7.03 1.02 6.37
N SER A 130 8.04 1.16 5.52
CA SER A 130 8.32 2.42 4.80
C SER A 130 7.69 2.45 3.41
N ASN A 131 7.06 1.36 2.94
CA ASN A 131 6.52 1.26 1.59
C ASN A 131 5.38 2.28 1.42
N ILE A 132 5.48 3.14 0.40
CA ILE A 132 4.47 4.18 0.14
C ILE A 132 3.12 3.59 -0.24
N ASN A 133 3.11 2.41 -0.85
CA ASN A 133 1.91 1.72 -1.35
C ASN A 133 1.19 0.88 -0.29
N GLU A 134 1.75 0.74 0.91
CA GLU A 134 1.11 -0.01 1.99
C GLU A 134 0.48 0.94 3.01
N GLU A 135 -0.63 0.52 3.62
CA GLU A 135 -1.32 1.30 4.67
C GLU A 135 -1.71 2.73 4.22
N ILE A 136 -2.22 2.85 2.98
CA ILE A 136 -2.60 4.11 2.33
C ILE A 136 -3.77 4.75 3.08
N CYS A 137 -4.79 3.98 3.46
CA CYS A 137 -5.92 4.44 4.26
C CYS A 137 -5.42 5.04 5.59
N SER A 138 -4.56 4.33 6.32
CA SER A 138 -3.94 4.84 7.56
C SER A 138 -3.15 6.14 7.34
N LYS A 139 -2.45 6.29 6.21
CA LYS A 139 -1.71 7.51 5.86
C LYS A 139 -2.64 8.69 5.59
N ILE A 140 -3.73 8.46 4.85
CA ILE A 140 -4.69 9.49 4.46
C ILE A 140 -5.58 9.91 5.63
N ALA A 141 -5.90 8.99 6.54
CA ALA A 141 -6.74 9.25 7.70
C ALA A 141 -6.29 10.47 8.52
N LYS A 142 -4.97 10.73 8.58
CA LYS A 142 -4.41 11.90 9.27
C LYS A 142 -4.93 13.22 8.71
N LYS A 143 -5.09 13.29 7.38
CA LYS A 143 -5.60 14.49 6.69
C LYS A 143 -7.11 14.67 6.88
N ILE A 144 -7.86 13.58 7.04
CA ILE A 144 -9.34 13.63 7.13
C ILE A 144 -9.82 13.88 8.56
N PHE A 145 -9.22 13.20 9.54
CA PHE A 145 -9.70 13.21 10.93
C PHE A 145 -8.89 14.11 11.87
N GLU A 146 -7.73 14.61 11.41
CA GLU A 146 -6.88 15.57 12.11
C GLU A 146 -6.70 15.24 13.61
N LYS A 147 -7.23 16.10 14.50
CA LYS A 147 -7.09 16.00 15.96
C LYS A 147 -7.80 14.79 16.57
N LYS A 148 -8.72 14.15 15.84
CA LYS A 148 -9.45 12.95 16.30
C LYS A 148 -8.71 11.66 16.03
N LEU A 149 -7.60 11.71 15.27
CA LEU A 149 -6.85 10.52 14.89
C LEU A 149 -5.83 10.12 15.97
N LYS A 150 -5.90 8.86 16.40
CA LYS A 150 -4.90 8.17 17.20
C LYS A 150 -4.20 7.12 16.35
N VAL A 151 -2.89 7.27 16.17
CA VAL A 151 -2.07 6.28 15.45
C VAL A 151 -1.44 5.32 16.46
N VAL A 152 -1.75 4.03 16.35
CA VAL A 152 -1.14 2.97 17.16
C VAL A 152 -0.14 2.22 16.31
N ASN A 153 1.13 2.27 16.71
CA ASN A 153 2.18 1.56 16.01
C ASN A 153 2.20 0.09 16.42
N TYR A 154 2.38 -0.80 15.44
CA TYR A 154 2.60 -2.22 15.68
C TYR A 154 3.85 -2.73 14.98
N LYS A 155 4.25 -3.94 15.35
CA LYS A 155 5.45 -4.60 14.83
C LYS A 155 5.05 -5.91 14.20
N THR A 156 4.84 -5.90 12.90
CA THR A 156 4.85 -7.13 12.12
C THR A 156 6.15 -7.14 11.33
N SER A 157 6.99 -8.15 11.57
CA SER A 157 8.15 -8.36 10.71
C SER A 157 7.64 -8.49 9.29
N LEU A 158 8.05 -7.60 8.39
CA LEU A 158 8.05 -7.87 6.95
C LEU A 158 8.61 -9.29 6.80
N LYS A 159 7.93 -10.18 6.06
CA LYS A 159 8.40 -11.56 5.82
C LYS A 159 9.91 -11.49 5.70
N LYS A 160 10.65 -12.03 6.68
CA LYS A 160 12.11 -12.00 6.65
C LYS A 160 12.48 -12.50 5.26
N GLU A 161 13.17 -11.68 4.47
CA GLU A 161 13.84 -12.18 3.27
C GLU A 161 14.57 -13.43 3.73
N ASN A 162 14.23 -14.58 3.14
CA ASN A 162 14.78 -15.84 3.57
C ASN A 162 16.31 -15.68 3.57
N PRO A 163 17.01 -15.91 4.70
CA PRO A 163 18.46 -15.68 4.76
C PRO A 163 19.19 -16.36 3.59
N LEU A 164 18.66 -17.50 3.13
CA LEU A 164 19.12 -18.19 1.92
C LEU A 164 19.09 -17.31 0.66
N ILE A 165 18.01 -16.55 0.42
CA ILE A 165 17.91 -15.63 -0.73
C ILE A 165 18.99 -14.54 -0.67
N LYS A 166 19.28 -14.03 0.52
CA LYS A 166 20.33 -13.01 0.73
C LYS A 166 21.72 -13.57 0.48
N THR A 167 21.98 -14.82 0.89
CA THR A 167 23.25 -15.50 0.66
C THR A 167 23.42 -15.86 -0.82
N VAL A 168 22.38 -16.40 -1.46
CA VAL A 168 22.35 -16.70 -2.90
C VAL A 168 22.56 -15.43 -3.72
N GLY A 169 21.89 -14.33 -3.39
CA GLY A 169 22.07 -13.05 -4.07
C GLY A 169 23.50 -12.49 -3.93
N LYS A 170 24.15 -12.67 -2.76
CA LYS A 170 25.57 -12.31 -2.59
C LYS A 170 26.49 -13.20 -3.45
N MET A 171 26.26 -14.51 -3.47
CA MET A 171 27.02 -15.44 -4.31
C MET A 171 26.84 -15.13 -5.80
N GLN A 172 25.62 -14.86 -6.23
CA GLN A 172 25.29 -14.46 -7.59
C GLN A 172 26.00 -13.16 -8.00
N LYS A 173 26.06 -12.17 -7.10
CA LYS A 173 26.79 -10.92 -7.34
C LYS A 173 28.30 -11.15 -7.49
N ILE A 174 28.89 -11.99 -6.64
CA ILE A 174 30.30 -12.37 -6.73
C ILE A 174 30.57 -13.09 -8.04
N PHE A 175 29.75 -14.08 -8.39
CA PHE A 175 29.87 -14.84 -9.64
C PHE A 175 29.74 -13.94 -10.86
N SER A 176 28.76 -13.03 -10.87
CA SER A 176 28.57 -12.07 -11.96
C SER A 176 29.77 -11.13 -12.11
N ASN A 177 30.35 -10.66 -11.00
CA ASN A 177 31.55 -9.82 -11.03
C ASN A 177 32.79 -10.57 -11.53
N LEU A 178 32.95 -11.85 -11.17
CA LEU A 178 34.03 -12.70 -11.70
C LEU A 178 33.86 -12.95 -13.19
N GLN A 179 32.64 -13.20 -13.64
CA GLN A 179 32.30 -13.41 -15.05
C GLN A 179 32.50 -12.12 -15.88
N LEU A 180 32.18 -10.95 -15.30
CA LEU A 180 32.45 -9.62 -15.87
C LEU A 180 33.96 -9.34 -15.97
N ALA A 181 34.75 -9.74 -14.96
CA ALA A 181 36.20 -9.56 -14.99
C ALA A 181 36.91 -10.45 -16.03
N GLN A 182 36.29 -11.58 -16.40
CA GLN A 182 36.81 -12.51 -17.41
C GLN A 182 36.33 -12.21 -18.84
N THR A 183 35.40 -11.27 -19.03
CA THR A 183 34.93 -10.88 -20.37
C THR A 183 35.80 -9.75 -20.93
N ASN A 184 36.48 -10.03 -22.04
CA ASN A 184 37.32 -9.04 -22.74
C ASN A 184 36.53 -7.75 -23.04
N SER A 185 37.18 -6.61 -22.81
CA SER A 185 36.65 -5.24 -22.92
C SER A 185 36.08 -4.82 -24.28
N SER A 186 36.12 -5.69 -25.29
CA SER A 186 35.68 -5.39 -26.66
C SER A 186 34.20 -5.71 -26.94
N HIS A 187 33.45 -6.31 -26.00
CA HIS A 187 32.03 -6.63 -26.20
C HIS A 187 31.16 -6.10 -25.05
N ASN A 188 30.38 -5.05 -25.34
CA ASN A 188 29.32 -4.50 -24.49
C ASN A 188 28.18 -5.52 -24.31
N LYS A 189 28.39 -6.58 -23.53
CA LYS A 189 27.34 -7.55 -23.17
C LYS A 189 26.73 -7.17 -21.82
N ILE A 190 25.42 -6.91 -21.81
CA ILE A 190 24.64 -6.77 -20.58
C ILE A 190 24.41 -8.19 -20.03
N LEU A 191 25.04 -8.51 -18.90
CA LEU A 191 24.80 -9.78 -18.21
C LEU A 191 23.65 -9.59 -17.23
N PHE A 192 22.58 -10.36 -17.41
CA PHE A 192 21.47 -10.46 -16.48
C PHE A 192 21.42 -11.88 -15.89
N SER A 193 21.19 -11.96 -14.59
CA SER A 193 21.20 -13.23 -13.85
C SER A 193 19.88 -13.57 -13.16
N GLY A 194 18.79 -12.85 -13.48
CA GLY A 194 17.43 -13.28 -13.13
C GLY A 194 16.86 -14.26 -14.15
N SER A 195 15.73 -14.91 -13.82
CA SER A 195 15.04 -15.79 -14.77
C SER A 195 14.57 -14.99 -15.98
N LYS A 196 14.61 -15.63 -17.17
CA LYS A 196 14.12 -15.05 -18.43
C LYS A 196 12.66 -14.55 -18.34
N SER A 197 11.89 -15.10 -17.39
CA SER A 197 10.51 -14.71 -17.06
C SER A 197 10.36 -13.38 -16.33
N LEU A 198 11.44 -12.75 -15.85
CA LEU A 198 11.40 -11.40 -15.27
C LEU A 198 11.34 -10.30 -16.33
N PHE A 199 11.57 -10.65 -17.60
CA PHE A 199 11.35 -9.76 -18.73
C PHE A 199 10.11 -10.22 -19.46
N GLU A 200 9.16 -9.31 -19.67
CA GLU A 200 8.10 -9.55 -20.65
C GLU A 200 8.75 -9.80 -22.01
N THR A 201 8.23 -10.80 -22.72
CA THR A 201 8.68 -11.08 -24.07
C THR A 201 8.26 -9.89 -24.91
N LEU A 202 9.22 -9.06 -25.32
CA LEU A 202 8.98 -8.00 -26.29
C LEU A 202 8.72 -8.69 -27.64
N ILE A 203 7.44 -8.93 -27.92
CA ILE A 203 6.91 -9.22 -29.26
C ILE A 203 6.55 -7.87 -29.87
#